data_AF-A0A972N4K6-F1
#
_entry.id   AF-A0A972N4K6-F1
#
_cell.length_a   1.000
_cell.length_b   1.000
_cell.length_c   1.000
_cell.angle_alpha   90.00
_cell.angle_beta   90.00
_cell.angle_gamma   90.00
#
_symmetry.space_group_name_H-M   'P 1'
#
loop_
_entity.id
_entity.type
_entity.pdbx_description
1 polymer ?
#
loop_
_entity_poly.entity_id
_entity_poly.type
_entity_poly.pdbx_seq_one_letter_code
_entity_poly.pdbx_strand_id
1 'polypeptide(L)'
;MGFGKIDYINLLPFYTFLKKRGISHRYKQILNYKKDYPSAINKKFKKRRVEAAFISSIESRKFKCLKIGIVAKGEVRSVIVKKGEYKEDLHSATSNALAKILNIKGEVLIGDKALKLYLKDPSSYEDLSKLWFEKTSLPFVFARLCYHKKERFYKNISRAFLKERVKIPQYILKRYSKQRKISQKEILDYLNLIEYKIDRKCEKSLKIFLKKAKKS
;
A
#
# COMPACT_ATOMS: atom_id res chain seq x y z
N MET A 1 -2.95 -16.71 15.53
CA MET A 1 -2.54 -15.30 15.44
C MET A 1 -2.78 -14.86 13.99
N GLY A 2 -3.09 -13.58 13.73
CA GLY A 2 -3.77 -13.18 12.47
C GLY A 2 -2.94 -12.37 11.47
N PHE A 3 -3.46 -12.22 10.26
CA PHE A 3 -3.10 -11.25 9.25
C PHE A 3 -3.49 -9.82 9.69
N GLY A 4 -2.54 -8.88 9.65
CA GLY A 4 -2.79 -7.46 9.92
C GLY A 4 -3.41 -6.77 8.72
N LYS A 5 -4.66 -6.29 8.87
CA LYS A 5 -5.45 -5.70 7.80
C LYS A 5 -5.38 -4.16 7.81
N ILE A 6 -4.90 -3.58 6.72
CA ILE A 6 -4.97 -2.14 6.42
C ILE A 6 -6.23 -1.87 5.59
N ASP A 7 -7.11 -0.97 6.03
CA ASP A 7 -8.42 -0.70 5.38
C ASP A 7 -8.37 0.45 4.35
N TYR A 8 -7.49 0.32 3.37
CA TYR A 8 -7.40 1.21 2.21
C TYR A 8 -7.94 0.57 0.94
N ILE A 9 -8.40 1.43 0.01
CA ILE A 9 -8.92 1.01 -1.29
C ILE A 9 -7.86 0.17 -2.04
N ASN A 10 -6.57 0.52 -1.95
CA ASN A 10 -5.47 -0.18 -2.62
C ASN A 10 -5.21 -1.63 -2.20
N LEU A 11 -5.90 -2.13 -1.16
CA LEU A 11 -5.83 -3.54 -0.77
C LEU A 11 -7.16 -4.26 -0.97
N LEU A 12 -8.16 -3.56 -1.51
CA LEU A 12 -9.48 -4.11 -1.78
C LEU A 12 -9.46 -5.31 -2.73
N PRO A 13 -8.69 -5.30 -3.85
CA PRO A 13 -8.52 -6.49 -4.69
C PRO A 13 -7.96 -7.68 -3.89
N PHE A 14 -6.90 -7.46 -3.10
CA PHE A 14 -6.29 -8.53 -2.32
C PHE A 14 -7.26 -9.14 -1.30
N TYR A 15 -7.98 -8.33 -0.53
CA TYR A 15 -8.95 -8.86 0.43
C TYR A 15 -10.15 -9.54 -0.23
N THR A 16 -10.59 -9.04 -1.38
CA THR A 16 -11.66 -9.67 -2.17
C THR A 16 -11.24 -11.06 -2.62
N PHE A 17 -10.02 -11.19 -3.13
CA PHE A 17 -9.43 -12.48 -3.50
C PHE A 17 -9.39 -13.44 -2.31
N LEU A 18 -8.88 -12.99 -1.16
CA LEU A 18 -8.83 -13.84 0.03
C LEU A 18 -10.21 -14.30 0.49
N LYS A 19 -11.23 -13.45 0.38
CA LYS A 19 -12.62 -13.80 0.73
C LYS A 19 -13.20 -14.84 -0.24
N LYS A 20 -12.94 -14.72 -1.54
CA LYS A 20 -13.42 -15.64 -2.58
C LYS A 20 -12.81 -17.03 -2.49
N ARG A 21 -11.51 -17.12 -2.18
CA ARG A 21 -10.76 -18.40 -2.12
C ARG A 21 -11.23 -19.36 -1.01
N GLY A 22 -12.25 -19.00 -0.22
CA GLY A 22 -12.80 -19.89 0.80
C GLY A 22 -11.80 -20.30 1.86
N ILE A 23 -10.84 -19.42 2.21
CA ILE A 23 -9.84 -19.73 3.23
C ILE A 23 -10.57 -20.09 4.53
N SER A 24 -10.06 -21.10 5.24
CA SER A 24 -10.67 -21.71 6.43
C SER A 24 -11.29 -20.70 7.41
N HIS A 25 -12.31 -21.11 8.16
CA HIS A 25 -13.03 -20.25 9.12
C HIS A 25 -12.08 -19.49 10.08
N ARG A 26 -10.98 -20.12 10.48
CA ARG A 26 -9.92 -19.52 11.30
C ARG A 26 -9.24 -18.33 10.61
N TYR A 27 -9.10 -18.36 9.28
CA TYR A 27 -8.58 -17.25 8.46
C TYR A 27 -9.60 -16.14 8.19
N LYS A 28 -10.89 -16.47 8.12
CA LYS A 28 -11.97 -15.46 8.04
C LYS A 28 -12.00 -14.59 9.31
N GLN A 29 -11.87 -15.20 10.49
CA GLN A 29 -11.74 -14.46 11.76
C GLN A 29 -10.51 -13.54 11.78
N ILE A 30 -9.41 -14.02 11.21
CA ILE A 30 -8.17 -13.26 11.04
C ILE A 30 -8.34 -12.02 10.14
N LEU A 31 -9.06 -12.13 9.02
CA LEU A 31 -9.35 -10.99 8.12
C LEU A 31 -10.36 -10.00 8.71
N ASN A 32 -11.13 -10.44 9.71
CA ASN A 32 -12.11 -9.63 10.42
C ASN A 32 -11.51 -8.90 11.63
N TYR A 33 -10.27 -9.22 12.03
CA TYR A 33 -9.66 -8.65 13.21
C TYR A 33 -9.06 -7.27 12.92
N LYS A 34 -9.61 -6.25 13.61
CA LYS A 34 -9.18 -4.84 13.77
C LYS A 34 -8.56 -4.19 12.52
N LYS A 35 -9.35 -3.32 11.89
CA LYS A 35 -8.89 -2.37 10.87
C LYS A 35 -7.96 -1.37 11.54
N ASP A 36 -6.78 -1.20 10.98
CA ASP A 36 -5.83 -0.20 11.47
C ASP A 36 -5.10 0.47 10.31
N TYR A 37 -4.57 1.66 10.57
CA TYR A 37 -3.69 2.39 9.67
C TYR A 37 -2.34 1.66 9.49
N PRO A 38 -1.59 1.92 8.41
CA PRO A 38 -0.30 1.26 8.15
C PRO A 38 0.67 1.33 9.34
N SER A 39 0.81 2.49 10.00
CA SER A 39 1.71 2.66 11.14
C SER A 39 1.34 1.76 12.33
N ALA A 40 0.05 1.59 12.61
CA ALA A 40 -0.43 0.70 13.66
C ALA A 40 -0.23 -0.78 13.31
N ILE A 41 -0.44 -1.17 12.05
CA ILE A 41 -0.14 -2.53 11.56
C ILE A 41 1.36 -2.83 11.63
N ASN A 42 2.22 -1.90 11.24
CA ASN A 42 3.68 -2.04 11.37
C ASN A 42 4.08 -2.28 12.84
N LYS A 43 3.54 -1.50 13.78
CA LYS A 43 3.79 -1.68 15.23
C LYS A 43 3.33 -3.07 15.71
N LYS A 44 2.13 -3.51 15.32
CA LYS A 44 1.61 -4.85 15.67
C LYS A 44 2.47 -5.96 15.09
N PHE A 45 2.92 -5.82 13.85
CA PHE A 45 3.78 -6.80 13.19
C PHE A 45 5.17 -6.88 13.83
N LYS A 46 5.79 -5.75 14.18
CA LYS A 46 7.06 -5.70 14.91
C LYS A 46 6.97 -6.38 16.28
N LYS A 47 5.86 -6.17 17.00
CA LYS A 47 5.57 -6.84 18.28
C LYS A 47 5.07 -8.29 18.12
N ARG A 48 5.14 -8.86 16.91
CA ARG A 48 4.66 -10.22 16.58
C ARG A 48 3.20 -10.49 16.97
N ARG A 49 2.36 -9.46 17.09
CA ARG A 49 0.91 -9.59 17.38
C ARG A 49 0.10 -10.06 16.16
N VAL A 50 0.69 -9.95 14.97
CA VAL A 50 0.16 -10.44 13.69
C VAL A 50 1.20 -11.31 12.99
N GLU A 51 0.76 -12.35 12.28
CA GLU A 51 1.60 -13.34 11.59
C GLU A 51 2.09 -12.86 10.23
N ALA A 52 1.28 -12.07 9.52
CA ALA A 52 1.63 -11.44 8.25
C ALA A 52 0.87 -10.14 8.04
N ALA A 53 1.41 -9.23 7.25
CA ALA A 53 0.73 -8.00 6.85
C ALA A 53 1.46 -7.35 5.66
N PHE A 54 0.80 -6.40 5.01
CA PHE A 54 1.51 -5.45 4.16
C PHE A 54 2.25 -4.46 5.06
N ILE A 55 3.58 -4.54 5.03
CA ILE A 55 4.48 -3.71 5.83
C ILE A 55 5.11 -2.67 4.93
N SER A 56 5.14 -1.42 5.39
CA SER A 56 5.71 -0.31 4.63
C SER A 56 7.17 -0.60 4.25
N SER A 57 7.59 -0.17 3.05
CA SER A 57 8.90 -0.53 2.50
C SER A 57 10.07 -0.22 3.43
N ILE A 58 10.03 0.92 4.12
CA ILE A 58 11.09 1.31 5.08
C ILE A 58 11.20 0.35 6.28
N GLU A 59 10.08 -0.14 6.79
CA GLU A 59 10.01 -1.08 7.93
C GLU A 59 10.28 -2.53 7.49
N SER A 60 9.94 -2.86 6.24
CA SER A 60 10.01 -4.23 5.71
C SER A 60 11.44 -4.81 5.62
N ARG A 61 12.47 -3.95 5.66
CA ARG A 61 13.88 -4.34 5.47
C ARG A 61 14.36 -5.41 6.44
N LYS A 62 13.78 -5.47 7.64
CA LYS A 62 14.20 -6.39 8.72
C LYS A 62 13.44 -7.72 8.72
N PHE A 63 12.55 -7.95 7.74
CA PHE A 63 11.60 -9.05 7.78
C PHE A 63 11.62 -9.90 6.52
N LYS A 64 11.14 -11.14 6.63
CA LYS A 64 10.89 -12.01 5.49
C LYS A 64 9.66 -11.50 4.73
N CYS A 65 9.84 -11.16 3.47
CA CYS A 65 8.78 -10.61 2.62
C CYS A 65 8.76 -11.28 1.25
N LEU A 66 7.58 -11.32 0.64
CA LEU A 66 7.32 -11.92 -0.66
C LEU A 66 7.49 -10.89 -1.78
N LYS A 67 7.52 -11.35 -3.04
CA LYS A 67 7.55 -10.50 -4.25
C LYS A 67 6.17 -9.96 -4.64
N ILE A 68 5.42 -9.54 -3.62
CA ILE A 68 4.11 -8.92 -3.75
C ILE A 68 4.04 -7.71 -2.80
N GLY A 69 3.44 -6.62 -3.27
CA GLY A 69 3.41 -5.35 -2.55
C GLY A 69 2.34 -4.42 -3.07
N ILE A 70 2.43 -3.16 -2.68
CA ILE A 70 1.66 -2.05 -3.28
C ILE A 70 2.67 -1.26 -4.10
N VAL A 71 2.52 -1.25 -5.41
CA VAL A 71 3.48 -0.70 -6.38
C VAL A 71 2.77 0.29 -7.29
N ALA A 72 3.46 1.37 -7.64
CA ALA A 72 3.03 2.28 -8.70
C ALA A 72 4.17 2.50 -9.70
N LYS A 73 3.83 2.53 -11.00
CA LYS A 73 4.78 2.71 -12.10
C LYS A 73 4.62 4.09 -12.75
N GLY A 74 4.60 5.13 -11.93
CA GLY A 74 4.22 6.49 -12.32
C GLY A 74 3.35 7.10 -11.24
N GLU A 75 2.32 7.85 -11.64
CA GLU A 75 1.34 8.45 -10.74
C GLU A 75 0.52 7.41 -9.94
N VAL A 76 0.21 7.71 -8.68
CA VAL A 76 -0.57 6.84 -7.78
C VAL A 76 -1.78 7.55 -7.14
N ARG A 77 -1.84 8.87 -7.14
CA ARG A 77 -2.91 9.77 -6.62
C ARG A 77 -3.22 9.69 -5.13
N SER A 78 -2.75 8.66 -4.45
CA SER A 78 -3.01 8.39 -3.03
C SER A 78 -1.79 8.60 -2.13
N VAL A 79 -0.71 9.14 -2.67
CA VAL A 79 0.50 9.53 -1.94
C VAL A 79 0.98 10.86 -2.50
N ILE A 80 0.55 11.94 -1.86
CA ILE A 80 0.65 13.29 -2.41
C ILE A 80 1.25 14.25 -1.39
N VAL A 81 1.78 15.38 -1.86
CA VAL A 81 2.24 16.49 -1.03
C VAL A 81 1.48 17.76 -1.40
N LYS A 82 0.91 18.42 -0.39
CA LYS A 82 0.40 19.78 -0.54
C LYS A 82 1.53 20.77 -0.32
N LYS A 83 1.80 21.65 -1.30
CA LYS A 83 2.83 22.68 -1.17
C LYS A 83 2.54 23.60 0.01
N GLY A 84 3.58 23.97 0.74
CA GLY A 84 3.49 24.81 1.92
C GLY A 84 4.44 24.34 3.03
N GLU A 85 4.04 24.58 4.28
CA GLU A 85 4.83 24.17 5.44
C GLU A 85 4.99 22.65 5.50
N TYR A 86 6.19 22.24 5.92
CA TYR A 86 6.52 20.83 6.03
C TYR A 86 5.74 20.17 7.16
N LYS A 87 5.00 19.11 6.83
CA LYS A 87 4.26 18.32 7.83
C LYS A 87 4.24 16.85 7.45
N GLU A 88 4.67 16.03 8.40
CA GLU A 88 4.71 14.57 8.24
C GLU A 88 3.32 13.93 8.42
N ASP A 89 3.05 12.89 7.63
CA ASP A 89 1.89 12.01 7.86
C ASP A 89 2.24 10.98 8.95
N LEU A 90 1.52 11.02 10.07
CA LEU A 90 1.73 10.10 11.22
C LEU A 90 1.47 8.61 10.88
N HIS A 91 0.84 8.34 9.73
CA HIS A 91 0.51 7.01 9.26
C HIS A 91 1.48 6.48 8.20
N SER A 92 2.45 7.26 7.69
CA SER A 92 3.35 6.83 6.61
C SER A 92 4.83 7.22 6.75
N ALA A 93 5.60 6.39 7.46
CA ALA A 93 7.05 6.53 7.49
C ALA A 93 7.71 6.40 6.09
N THR A 94 7.17 5.55 5.20
CA THR A 94 7.72 5.40 3.84
C THR A 94 7.52 6.66 3.00
N SER A 95 6.33 7.25 3.04
CA SER A 95 6.03 8.44 2.23
C SER A 95 6.76 9.69 2.76
N ASN A 96 6.88 9.84 4.08
CA ASN A 96 7.67 10.92 4.68
C ASN A 96 9.14 10.82 4.25
N ALA A 97 9.72 9.62 4.29
CA ALA A 97 11.09 9.40 3.82
C ALA A 97 11.23 9.66 2.31
N LEU A 98 10.23 9.29 1.50
CA LEU A 98 10.24 9.57 0.07
C LEU A 98 10.23 11.09 -0.22
N ALA A 99 9.39 11.86 0.47
CA ALA A 99 9.36 13.32 0.34
C ALA A 99 10.72 13.95 0.69
N LYS A 100 11.35 13.50 1.79
CA LYS A 100 12.71 13.91 2.18
C LYS A 100 13.75 13.61 1.10
N ILE A 101 13.74 12.40 0.54
CA ILE A 101 14.67 11.98 -0.53
C ILE A 101 14.48 12.78 -1.82
N LEU A 102 13.25 13.17 -2.11
CA LEU A 102 12.91 13.99 -3.28
C LEU A 102 13.14 15.49 -3.04
N ASN A 103 13.47 15.89 -1.81
CA ASN A 103 13.61 17.29 -1.37
C ASN A 103 12.33 18.11 -1.58
N ILE A 104 11.17 17.50 -1.34
CA ILE A 104 9.87 18.14 -1.48
C ILE A 104 9.40 18.62 -0.10
N LYS A 105 9.13 19.92 0.00
CA LYS A 105 8.57 20.56 1.21
C LYS A 105 7.04 20.63 1.10
N GLY A 106 6.35 20.34 2.20
CA GLY A 106 4.89 20.40 2.28
C GLY A 106 4.29 19.35 3.21
N GLU A 107 2.97 19.30 3.25
CA GLU A 107 2.21 18.30 4.02
C GLU A 107 2.06 17.01 3.22
N VAL A 108 2.65 15.91 3.72
CA VAL A 108 2.49 14.58 3.14
C VAL A 108 1.10 14.04 3.52
N LEU A 109 0.41 13.46 2.55
CA LEU A 109 -0.91 12.86 2.74
C LEU A 109 -0.95 11.49 2.04
N ILE A 110 -1.50 10.47 2.72
CA ILE A 110 -1.62 9.13 2.15
C ILE A 110 -3.02 8.50 2.20
N GLY A 111 -3.21 7.45 1.40
CA GLY A 111 -4.37 6.57 1.43
C GLY A 111 -5.63 7.19 0.88
N ASP A 112 -6.80 6.70 1.35
CA ASP A 112 -8.09 7.09 0.79
C ASP A 112 -8.41 8.59 0.97
N LYS A 113 -7.90 9.22 2.05
CA LYS A 113 -8.03 10.66 2.28
C LYS A 113 -7.25 11.46 1.23
N ALA A 114 -6.02 11.07 0.95
CA ALA A 114 -5.18 11.70 -0.07
C ALA A 114 -5.82 11.55 -1.46
N LEU A 115 -6.28 10.33 -1.80
CA LEU A 115 -6.97 10.08 -3.07
C LEU A 115 -8.17 11.01 -3.26
N LYS A 116 -9.01 11.16 -2.23
CA LYS A 116 -10.17 12.05 -2.30
C LYS A 116 -9.78 13.51 -2.55
N LEU A 117 -8.73 13.99 -1.87
CA LEU A 117 -8.24 15.35 -2.03
C LEU A 117 -7.67 15.58 -3.43
N TYR A 118 -6.87 14.62 -3.91
CA TYR A 118 -6.29 14.67 -5.26
C TYR A 118 -7.37 14.70 -6.34
N LEU A 119 -8.40 13.85 -6.24
CA LEU A 119 -9.49 13.82 -7.22
C LEU A 119 -10.31 15.12 -7.25
N LYS A 120 -10.41 15.83 -6.12
CA LYS A 120 -11.12 17.11 -6.04
C LYS A 120 -10.34 18.24 -6.73
N ASP A 121 -9.03 18.27 -6.54
CA ASP A 121 -8.19 19.36 -7.02
C ASP A 121 -6.75 18.87 -7.29
N PRO A 122 -6.50 18.20 -8.44
CA PRO A 122 -5.21 17.58 -8.72
C PRO A 122 -4.04 18.57 -8.77
N SER A 123 -4.27 19.81 -9.24
CA SER A 123 -3.22 20.83 -9.42
C SER A 123 -2.65 21.36 -8.10
N SER A 124 -3.39 21.22 -7.00
CA SER A 124 -2.95 21.61 -5.66
C SER A 124 -1.93 20.66 -5.03
N TYR A 125 -1.63 19.52 -5.66
CA TYR A 125 -0.79 18.49 -5.06
C TYR A 125 0.26 17.92 -6.01
N GLU A 126 1.40 17.55 -5.45
CA GLU A 126 2.42 16.79 -6.16
C GLU A 126 2.34 15.31 -5.77
N ASP A 127 2.36 14.42 -6.76
CA ASP A 127 2.36 12.97 -6.53
C ASP A 127 3.79 12.45 -6.35
N LEU A 128 4.09 11.90 -5.17
CA LEU A 128 5.44 11.45 -4.84
C LEU A 128 5.90 10.25 -5.69
N SER A 129 4.98 9.41 -6.14
CA SER A 129 5.29 8.28 -7.02
C SER A 129 5.64 8.75 -8.42
N LYS A 130 4.90 9.74 -8.94
CA LYS A 130 5.18 10.39 -10.22
C LYS A 130 6.56 11.05 -10.19
N LEU A 131 6.83 11.88 -9.18
CA LEU A 131 8.13 12.55 -9.01
C LEU A 131 9.29 11.55 -8.90
N TRP A 132 9.09 10.45 -8.17
CA TRP A 132 10.08 9.38 -8.11
C TRP A 132 10.34 8.74 -9.48
N PHE A 133 9.27 8.46 -10.22
CA PHE A 133 9.36 7.86 -11.56
C PHE A 133 10.05 8.81 -12.55
N GLU A 134 9.71 10.10 -12.55
CA GLU A 134 10.37 11.10 -13.39
C GLU A 134 11.87 11.20 -13.10
N LYS A 135 12.26 11.16 -11.81
CA LYS A 135 13.66 11.28 -11.40
C LYS A 135 14.50 10.02 -11.65
N THR A 136 13.88 8.84 -11.66
CA THR A 136 14.63 7.56 -11.64
C THR A 136 14.27 6.60 -12.75
N SER A 137 13.18 6.85 -13.47
CA SER A 137 12.53 5.92 -14.41
C SER A 137 12.23 4.55 -13.79
N LEU A 138 12.05 4.50 -12.47
CA LEU A 138 11.80 3.27 -11.71
C LEU A 138 10.46 3.35 -10.98
N PRO A 139 9.74 2.22 -10.86
CA PRO A 139 8.48 2.18 -10.13
C PRO A 139 8.70 2.32 -8.63
N PHE A 140 7.74 2.81 -7.87
CA PHE A 140 7.86 2.91 -6.42
C PHE A 140 7.13 1.78 -5.71
N VAL A 141 7.77 1.21 -4.68
CA VAL A 141 7.19 0.14 -3.84
C VAL A 141 6.84 0.76 -2.48
N PHE A 142 5.55 0.87 -2.16
CA PHE A 142 5.09 1.48 -0.91
C PHE A 142 5.09 0.51 0.27
N ALA A 143 4.67 -0.73 0.03
CA ALA A 143 4.57 -1.77 1.03
C ALA A 143 4.80 -3.15 0.42
N ARG A 144 5.17 -4.13 1.25
CA ARG A 144 5.44 -5.51 0.87
C ARG A 144 4.70 -6.45 1.80
N LEU A 145 4.21 -7.56 1.27
CA LEU A 145 3.65 -8.60 2.12
C LEU A 145 4.79 -9.33 2.87
N CYS A 146 4.83 -9.15 4.18
CA CYS A 146 5.80 -9.77 5.07
C CYS A 146 5.13 -10.74 6.04
N TYR A 147 5.88 -11.72 6.53
CA TYR A 147 5.37 -12.77 7.41
C TYR A 147 6.42 -13.22 8.44
N HIS A 148 5.95 -13.73 9.58
CA HIS A 148 6.76 -14.38 10.62
C HIS A 148 6.65 -15.90 10.59
N LYS A 149 5.51 -16.43 10.16
CA LYS A 149 5.18 -17.87 10.15
C LYS A 149 4.44 -18.25 8.86
N LYS A 150 4.24 -19.55 8.61
CA LYS A 150 3.42 -20.09 7.50
C LYS A 150 3.87 -19.65 6.10
N GLU A 151 5.18 -19.71 5.85
CA GLU A 151 5.79 -19.29 4.59
C GLU A 151 5.16 -19.95 3.35
N ARG A 152 5.04 -21.28 3.34
CA ARG A 152 4.46 -22.03 2.21
C ARG A 152 3.05 -21.56 1.89
N PHE A 153 2.24 -21.29 2.92
CA PHE A 153 0.89 -20.79 2.79
C PHE A 153 0.85 -19.40 2.14
N TYR A 154 1.62 -18.43 2.65
CA TYR A 154 1.63 -17.08 2.08
C TYR A 154 2.24 -17.05 0.67
N LYS A 155 3.28 -17.86 0.40
CA LYS A 155 3.81 -18.05 -0.97
C LYS A 155 2.72 -18.54 -1.94
N ASN A 156 1.93 -19.53 -1.55
CA ASN A 156 0.86 -20.05 -2.38
C ASN A 156 -0.25 -19.03 -2.63
N ILE A 157 -0.64 -18.29 -1.59
CA ILE A 157 -1.62 -17.19 -1.70
C ILE A 157 -1.12 -16.10 -2.65
N SER A 158 0.13 -15.65 -2.49
CA SER A 158 0.68 -14.58 -3.32
C SER A 158 0.79 -14.99 -4.77
N ARG A 159 1.26 -16.22 -5.06
CA ARG A 159 1.34 -16.73 -6.43
C ARG A 159 -0.04 -16.80 -7.08
N ALA A 160 -1.05 -17.27 -6.36
CA ALA A 160 -2.38 -17.38 -6.92
C ALA A 160 -3.05 -16.02 -7.12
N PHE A 161 -2.89 -15.08 -6.18
CA PHE A 161 -3.39 -13.72 -6.33
C PHE A 161 -2.82 -13.02 -7.57
N LEU A 162 -1.52 -13.17 -7.83
CA LEU A 162 -0.87 -12.56 -9.00
C LEU A 162 -1.30 -13.18 -10.34
N LYS A 163 -1.94 -14.36 -10.34
CA LYS A 163 -2.47 -15.01 -11.55
C LYS A 163 -3.94 -14.69 -11.82
N GLU A 164 -4.67 -14.20 -10.82
CA GLU A 164 -6.12 -14.03 -10.91
C GLU A 164 -6.49 -12.55 -11.16
N ARG A 165 -7.41 -12.31 -12.10
CA ARG A 165 -8.05 -10.99 -12.26
C ARG A 165 -9.20 -10.86 -11.26
N VAL A 166 -8.97 -10.13 -10.17
CA VAL A 166 -9.94 -10.05 -9.08
C VAL A 166 -11.03 -9.01 -9.39
N LYS A 167 -12.23 -9.47 -9.72
CA LYS A 167 -13.43 -8.62 -9.79
C LYS A 167 -13.95 -8.29 -8.39
N ILE A 168 -14.13 -7.00 -8.09
CA ILE A 168 -14.69 -6.51 -6.83
C ILE A 168 -16.23 -6.59 -6.88
N PRO A 169 -16.89 -7.31 -5.95
CA PRO A 169 -18.34 -7.36 -5.89
C PRO A 169 -18.99 -5.97 -5.72
N GLN A 170 -20.10 -5.74 -6.41
CA GLN A 170 -20.76 -4.43 -6.48
C GLN A 170 -21.15 -3.88 -5.10
N TYR A 171 -21.63 -4.73 -4.19
CA TYR A 171 -21.98 -4.32 -2.83
C TYR A 171 -20.76 -3.81 -2.03
N ILE A 172 -19.57 -4.37 -2.27
CA ILE A 172 -18.33 -3.93 -1.63
C ILE A 172 -17.93 -2.57 -2.19
N LEU A 173 -17.96 -2.43 -3.53
CA LEU A 173 -17.60 -1.20 -4.21
C LEU A 173 -18.52 -0.03 -3.79
N LYS A 174 -19.85 -0.26 -3.77
CA LYS A 174 -20.84 0.72 -3.28
C LYS A 174 -20.58 1.14 -1.84
N ARG A 175 -20.19 0.19 -0.97
CA ARG A 175 -19.85 0.49 0.43
C ARG A 175 -18.62 1.38 0.55
N TYR A 176 -17.52 1.07 -0.14
CA TYR A 176 -16.32 1.91 -0.11
C TYR A 176 -16.59 3.29 -0.71
N SER A 177 -17.34 3.34 -1.81
CA SER A 177 -17.75 4.59 -2.44
C SER A 177 -18.49 5.51 -1.47
N LYS A 178 -19.51 4.99 -0.77
CA LYS A 178 -20.26 5.75 0.26
C LYS A 178 -19.36 6.17 1.43
N GLN A 179 -18.56 5.25 1.96
CA GLN A 179 -17.73 5.53 3.16
C GLN A 179 -16.59 6.51 2.90
N ARG A 180 -15.97 6.47 1.71
CA ARG A 180 -14.83 7.31 1.35
C ARG A 180 -15.24 8.58 0.60
N LYS A 181 -16.52 8.67 0.20
CA LYS A 181 -17.04 9.77 -0.63
C LYS A 181 -16.21 9.94 -1.92
N ILE A 182 -15.98 8.81 -2.58
CA ILE A 182 -15.29 8.69 -3.88
C ILE A 182 -16.22 7.86 -4.77
N SER A 183 -16.44 8.24 -6.03
CA SER A 183 -17.33 7.49 -6.92
C SER A 183 -16.78 6.09 -7.19
N GLN A 184 -17.66 5.16 -7.57
CA GLN A 184 -17.25 3.80 -7.90
C GLN A 184 -16.29 3.77 -9.09
N LYS A 185 -16.52 4.64 -10.09
CA LYS A 185 -15.68 4.79 -11.26
C LYS A 185 -14.26 5.23 -10.85
N GLU A 186 -14.15 6.29 -10.07
CA GLU A 186 -12.85 6.78 -9.58
C GLU A 186 -12.09 5.74 -8.74
N ILE A 187 -12.79 4.93 -7.95
CA ILE A 187 -12.18 3.82 -7.21
C ILE A 187 -11.56 2.80 -8.19
N LEU A 188 -12.29 2.43 -9.24
CA LEU A 188 -11.80 1.48 -10.23
C LEU A 188 -10.64 2.07 -11.05
N ASP A 189 -10.73 3.33 -11.46
CA ASP A 189 -9.68 4.05 -12.18
C ASP A 189 -8.40 4.14 -11.33
N TYR A 190 -8.52 4.46 -10.04
CA TYR A 190 -7.41 4.45 -9.10
C TYR A 190 -6.78 3.06 -8.95
N LEU A 191 -7.59 2.00 -8.86
CA LEU A 191 -7.08 0.64 -8.73
C LEU A 191 -6.29 0.18 -9.97
N ASN A 192 -6.55 0.75 -11.15
CA ASN A 192 -5.76 0.49 -12.36
C ASN A 192 -4.34 1.09 -12.29
N LEU A 193 -4.10 2.10 -11.43
CA LEU A 193 -2.77 2.68 -11.21
C LEU A 193 -1.88 1.82 -10.29
N ILE A 194 -2.47 0.82 -9.62
CA ILE A 194 -1.80 0.02 -8.60
C ILE A 194 -1.46 -1.36 -9.14
N GLU A 195 -0.18 -1.68 -9.09
CA GLU A 195 0.32 -3.02 -9.31
C GLU A 195 0.66 -3.71 -7.99
N TYR A 196 0.62 -5.04 -8.02
CA TYR A 196 0.96 -5.84 -6.85
C TYR A 196 2.22 -6.68 -7.03
N LYS A 197 2.65 -6.95 -8.26
CA LYS A 197 3.85 -7.74 -8.54
C LYS A 197 5.09 -6.90 -8.30
N ILE A 198 6.01 -7.40 -7.46
CA ILE A 198 7.33 -6.80 -7.32
C ILE A 198 8.27 -7.51 -8.31
N ASP A 199 8.46 -6.89 -9.48
CA ASP A 199 9.37 -7.36 -10.51
C ASP A 199 10.83 -6.89 -10.29
N ARG A 200 11.72 -7.18 -11.25
CA ARG A 200 13.14 -6.80 -11.16
C ARG A 200 13.34 -5.27 -11.07
N LYS A 201 12.52 -4.46 -11.77
CA LYS A 201 12.59 -2.99 -11.70
C LYS A 201 12.13 -2.50 -10.32
N CYS A 202 11.08 -3.11 -9.77
CA CYS A 202 10.60 -2.83 -8.41
C CYS A 202 11.66 -3.18 -7.35
N GLU A 203 12.34 -4.33 -7.48
CA GLU A 203 13.43 -4.72 -6.58
C GLU A 203 14.61 -3.75 -6.65
N LYS A 204 15.00 -3.32 -7.86
CA LYS A 204 16.04 -2.29 -8.07
C LYS A 204 15.64 -0.98 -7.40
N SER A 205 14.42 -0.51 -7.65
CA SER A 205 13.88 0.71 -7.07
C SER A 205 13.87 0.68 -5.55
N LEU A 206 13.35 -0.40 -4.97
CA LEU A 206 13.29 -0.61 -3.52
C LEU A 206 14.70 -0.55 -2.91
N LYS A 207 15.70 -1.18 -3.53
CA LYS A 207 17.10 -1.13 -3.07
C LYS A 207 17.64 0.31 -3.06
N ILE A 208 17.40 1.07 -4.13
CA ILE A 208 17.85 2.47 -4.25
C ILE A 208 17.16 3.33 -3.19
N PHE A 209 15.84 3.22 -3.04
CA PHE A 209 15.08 3.93 -2.03
C PHE A 209 15.60 3.64 -0.62
N LEU A 210 15.78 2.37 -0.26
CA LEU A 210 16.27 1.97 1.07
C LEU A 210 17.71 2.42 1.34
N LYS A 211 18.57 2.51 0.30
CA LYS A 211 19.92 3.04 0.42
C LYS A 211 19.90 4.55 0.66
N LYS A 212 19.07 5.29 -0.07
CA LYS A 212 18.90 6.74 0.11
C LYS A 212 18.30 7.06 1.48
N ALA A 213 17.27 6.34 1.91
CA ALA A 213 16.62 6.52 3.21
C ALA A 213 17.53 6.27 4.43
N LYS A 214 18.68 5.60 4.27
CA LYS A 214 19.68 5.47 5.35
C LYS A 214 20.58 6.71 5.50
N LYS A 215 20.68 7.52 4.45
CA LYS A 215 21.58 8.68 4.37
C LYS A 215 20.82 10.00 4.61
N SER A 216 19.50 9.93 4.77
CA SER A 216 18.58 11.06 4.89
C SER A 216 18.12 11.24 6.32
#